data_AF-A0A6G3ZD92-F1
#
_entry.id   AF-A0A6G3ZD92-F1
#
_cell.length_a   1.000
_cell.length_b   1.000
_cell.length_c   1.000
_cell.angle_alpha   90.00
_cell.angle_beta   90.00
_cell.angle_gamma   90.00
#
_symmetry.space_group_name_H-M   'P 1'
#
loop_
_entity.id
_entity.type
_entity.pdbx_description
1 polymer ?
#
loop_
_entity_poly.entity_id
_entity_poly.type
_entity_poly.pdbx_seq_one_letter_code
_entity_poly.pdbx_strand_id
1 'polypeptide(L)'
;MPKKKPEPNRADELLDELLSECQSPEEILGESGLLKQLTKRLVERALAGELNQHLNPSDAPEQALPQNSRNGHSSKTVQSAQGELELAIPRDRQSTFEPVLVPKHQRRLSGLDEKILALYARGMSTR
;
A
#
# COMPACT_ATOMS: atom_id res chain seq x y z
N MET A 1 22.00 -2.95 37.21
CA MET A 1 21.33 -1.74 36.67
C MET A 1 19.95 -2.15 36.15
N PRO A 2 18.85 -1.56 36.61
CA PRO A 2 17.53 -1.86 36.06
C PRO A 2 17.47 -1.34 34.61
N LYS A 3 17.16 -2.23 33.66
CA LYS A 3 16.97 -1.84 32.26
C LYS A 3 15.75 -0.90 32.18
N LYS A 4 15.95 0.31 31.67
CA LYS A 4 14.87 1.28 31.40
C LYS A 4 13.88 0.60 30.46
N LYS A 5 12.61 0.45 30.87
CA LYS A 5 11.56 -0.06 29.98
C LYS A 5 11.43 0.91 28.80
N PRO A 6 11.34 0.43 27.55
CA PRO A 6 11.10 1.30 26.42
C PRO A 6 9.77 2.02 26.61
N GLU A 7 9.74 3.32 26.30
CA GLU A 7 8.52 4.13 26.28
C GLU A 7 7.48 3.45 25.36
N PRO A 8 6.18 3.40 25.73
CA PRO A 8 5.17 2.79 24.88
C PRO A 8 5.13 3.54 23.55
N ASN A 9 5.35 2.81 22.46
CA ASN A 9 5.23 3.38 21.13
C ASN A 9 3.75 3.54 20.82
N ARG A 10 3.33 4.71 20.32
CA ARG A 10 1.94 4.93 19.86
C ARG A 10 1.47 3.86 18.88
N ALA A 11 2.39 3.27 18.12
CA ALA A 11 2.09 2.13 17.25
C ALA A 11 1.61 0.90 18.03
N ASP A 12 2.21 0.60 19.19
CA ASP A 12 1.87 -0.56 20.02
C ASP A 12 0.46 -0.39 20.60
N GLU A 13 0.11 0.82 21.07
CA GLU A 13 -1.24 1.14 21.56
C GLU A 13 -2.32 0.95 20.48
N LEU A 14 -2.06 1.40 19.25
CA LEU A 14 -2.98 1.22 18.12
C LEU A 14 -3.10 -0.25 17.70
N LEU A 15 -2.02 -1.03 17.83
CA LEU A 15 -2.06 -2.46 17.56
C LEU A 15 -2.88 -3.20 18.61
N ASP A 16 -2.73 -2.86 19.88
CA ASP A 16 -3.54 -3.42 20.96
C ASP A 16 -5.03 -3.09 20.77
N GLU A 17 -5.36 -1.87 20.33
CA GLU A 17 -6.72 -1.47 19.97
C GLU A 17 -7.26 -2.31 18.80
N LEU A 18 -6.50 -2.43 17.70
CA LEU A 18 -6.92 -3.17 16.51
C LEU A 18 -7.04 -4.69 16.75
N LEU A 19 -6.21 -5.24 17.64
CA LEU A 19 -6.22 -6.66 17.99
C LEU A 19 -7.26 -7.01 19.05
N SER A 20 -7.79 -6.02 19.78
CA SER A 20 -8.79 -6.24 20.84
C SER A 20 -10.06 -6.97 20.34
N GLU A 21 -10.42 -6.79 19.07
CA GLU A 21 -11.56 -7.41 18.41
C GLU A 21 -11.22 -8.73 17.70
N CYS A 22 -9.93 -9.07 17.57
CA CYS A 22 -9.46 -10.26 16.85
C CYS A 22 -9.30 -11.45 17.81
N GLN A 23 -10.04 -12.53 17.60
CA GLN A 23 -10.03 -13.71 18.47
C GLN A 23 -9.30 -14.90 17.86
N SER A 24 -9.15 -14.94 16.53
CA SER A 24 -8.55 -16.06 15.82
C SER A 24 -7.34 -15.65 14.97
N PRO A 25 -6.37 -16.56 14.74
CA PRO A 25 -5.27 -16.32 13.80
C PRO A 25 -5.75 -16.05 12.38
N GLU A 26 -6.90 -16.62 11.99
CA GLU A 26 -7.51 -16.43 10.67
C GLU A 26 -8.06 -15.01 10.48
N GLU A 27 -8.62 -14.39 11.51
CA GLU A 27 -9.06 -12.98 11.45
C GLU A 27 -7.87 -12.01 11.23
N ILE A 28 -6.67 -12.40 11.64
CA ILE A 28 -5.46 -11.58 11.50
C ILE A 28 -4.78 -11.85 10.15
N LEU A 29 -4.50 -13.13 9.86
CA LEU A 29 -3.64 -13.59 8.75
C LEU A 29 -4.40 -14.18 7.56
N GLY A 30 -5.71 -14.39 7.66
CA GLY A 30 -6.52 -15.01 6.63
C GLY A 30 -6.64 -14.17 5.34
N GLU A 31 -7.24 -14.76 4.31
CA GLU A 31 -7.37 -14.14 2.98
C GLU A 31 -8.18 -12.84 2.96
N SER A 32 -9.01 -12.62 3.98
CA SER A 32 -9.77 -11.39 4.23
C SER A 32 -9.40 -10.73 5.56
N GLY A 33 -8.29 -11.18 6.18
CA GLY A 33 -7.88 -10.80 7.52
C GLY A 33 -7.38 -9.35 7.64
N LEU A 34 -7.24 -8.91 8.89
CA LEU A 34 -6.86 -7.55 9.28
C LEU A 34 -5.60 -7.06 8.56
N LEU A 35 -4.56 -7.88 8.45
CA LEU A 35 -3.30 -7.46 7.82
C LEU A 35 -3.48 -7.10 6.34
N LYS A 36 -4.33 -7.84 5.62
CA LYS A 36 -4.63 -7.53 4.21
C LYS A 36 -5.41 -6.23 4.08
N GLN A 37 -6.36 -6.00 4.99
CA GLN A 37 -7.13 -4.76 5.01
C GLN A 37 -6.25 -3.55 5.37
N LEU A 38 -5.34 -3.70 6.33
CA LEU A 38 -4.38 -2.67 6.73
C LEU A 38 -3.41 -2.34 5.60
N THR A 39 -2.84 -3.35 4.95
CA THR A 39 -1.95 -3.14 3.79
C THR A 39 -2.68 -2.45 2.64
N LYS A 40 -3.93 -2.85 2.31
CA LYS A 40 -4.79 -2.13 1.36
C LYS A 40 -4.90 -0.65 1.72
N ARG A 41 -5.35 -0.38 2.95
CA ARG A 41 -5.61 0.97 3.47
C ARG A 41 -4.37 1.85 3.53
N LEU A 42 -3.21 1.26 3.80
CA LEU A 42 -1.93 1.95 3.84
C LEU A 42 -1.49 2.33 2.43
N VAL A 43 -1.54 1.39 1.49
CA VAL A 43 -1.17 1.63 0.08
C VAL A 43 -2.07 2.69 -0.55
N GLU A 44 -3.39 2.61 -0.35
CA GLU A 44 -4.34 3.61 -0.88
C GLU A 44 -4.09 5.01 -0.31
N ARG A 45 -3.79 5.13 0.98
CA ARG A 45 -3.44 6.41 1.61
C ARG A 45 -2.11 6.97 1.10
N ALA A 46 -1.10 6.11 0.91
CA ALA A 46 0.17 6.52 0.35
C ALA A 46 0.00 7.04 -1.08
N LEU A 47 -0.76 6.34 -1.93
CA LEU A 47 -1.09 6.79 -3.29
C LEU A 47 -1.89 8.12 -3.29
N ALA A 48 -2.81 8.30 -2.34
CA ALA A 48 -3.52 9.57 -2.19
C ALA A 48 -2.56 10.70 -1.79
N GLY A 49 -1.58 10.41 -0.92
CA GLY A 49 -0.50 11.33 -0.57
C GLY A 49 0.35 11.73 -1.79
N GLU A 50 0.72 10.77 -2.63
CA GLU A 50 1.44 11.02 -3.89
C GLU A 50 0.62 11.93 -4.83
N LEU A 51 -0.68 11.66 -5.00
CA LEU A 51 -1.53 12.52 -5.83
C LEU A 51 -1.65 13.93 -5.25
N ASN A 52 -1.69 14.09 -3.92
CA ASN A 52 -1.75 15.39 -3.28
C ASN A 52 -0.51 16.22 -3.57
N GLN A 53 0.66 15.59 -3.52
CA GLN A 53 1.93 16.22 -3.88
C GLN A 53 1.98 16.55 -5.38
N HIS A 54 1.46 15.68 -6.24
CA HIS A 54 1.38 15.92 -7.69
C HIS A 54 0.48 17.11 -8.05
N LEU A 55 -0.65 17.26 -7.36
CA LEU A 55 -1.60 18.35 -7.60
C LEU A 55 -1.18 19.67 -6.97
N ASN A 56 -0.49 19.63 -5.83
CA ASN A 56 0.00 20.81 -5.11
C ASN A 56 1.51 20.69 -4.89
N PRO A 57 2.32 20.84 -5.95
CA PRO A 57 3.76 20.84 -5.79
C PRO A 57 4.16 22.04 -4.91
N SER A 58 5.05 21.80 -3.96
CA SER A 58 5.46 22.78 -2.94
C SER A 58 6.07 24.05 -3.52
N ASP A 59 6.57 23.98 -4.76
CA ASP A 59 7.22 25.07 -5.49
C ASP A 59 6.27 25.84 -6.44
N ALA A 60 4.96 25.55 -6.42
CA ALA A 60 4.00 26.23 -7.27
C ALA A 60 3.75 27.68 -6.81
N PRO A 61 3.72 28.67 -7.73
CA PRO A 61 3.32 30.03 -7.38
C PRO A 61 1.86 30.06 -6.90
N GLU A 62 1.62 30.80 -5.82
CA GLU A 62 0.35 30.90 -5.07
C GLU A 62 -0.86 31.35 -5.94
N GLN A 63 -0.60 31.86 -7.14
CA GLN A 63 -1.60 32.39 -8.10
C GLN A 63 -1.81 31.50 -9.33
N ALA A 64 -1.19 30.32 -9.41
CA ALA A 64 -1.50 29.38 -10.48
C ALA A 64 -2.91 28.80 -10.29
N LEU A 65 -3.81 29.06 -11.24
CA LEU A 65 -5.09 28.34 -11.35
C LEU A 65 -4.82 26.83 -11.32
N PRO A 66 -5.62 26.01 -10.61
CA PRO A 66 -5.46 24.57 -10.64
C PRO A 66 -5.74 24.07 -12.05
N GLN A 67 -4.68 23.87 -12.83
CA GLN A 67 -4.79 23.34 -14.19
C GLN A 67 -5.31 21.90 -14.16
N ASN A 68 -5.07 21.21 -13.04
CA ASN A 68 -5.40 19.82 -12.83
C ASN A 68 -6.19 19.63 -11.52
N SER A 69 -6.98 18.56 -11.44
CA SER A 69 -7.81 18.25 -10.28
C SER A 69 -8.00 16.74 -10.13
N ARG A 70 -8.49 16.31 -8.96
CA ARG A 70 -8.80 14.89 -8.73
C ARG A 70 -9.97 14.45 -9.62
N ASN A 71 -9.89 13.25 -10.17
CA ASN A 71 -10.90 12.63 -11.03
C ASN A 71 -11.27 11.22 -10.55
N GLY A 72 -11.63 11.11 -9.27
CA GLY A 72 -12.03 9.85 -8.65
C GLY A 72 -10.91 8.82 -8.57
N HIS A 73 -11.28 7.54 -8.66
CA HIS A 73 -10.38 6.40 -8.50
C HIS A 73 -10.61 5.36 -9.60
N SER A 74 -9.58 4.57 -9.91
CA SER A 74 -9.66 3.37 -10.73
C SER A 74 -9.37 2.14 -9.89
N SER A 75 -10.14 1.08 -10.07
CA SER A 75 -9.81 -0.21 -9.47
C SER A 75 -8.58 -0.82 -10.15
N LYS A 76 -7.69 -1.43 -9.36
CA LYS A 76 -6.57 -2.23 -9.83
C LYS A 76 -6.32 -3.38 -8.87
N THR A 77 -6.39 -4.60 -9.37
CA THR A 77 -6.01 -5.80 -8.61
C THR A 77 -4.52 -6.06 -8.77
N VAL A 78 -3.81 -6.12 -7.64
CA VAL A 78 -2.37 -6.34 -7.56
C VAL A 78 -2.10 -7.57 -6.69
N GLN A 79 -1.19 -8.44 -7.12
CA GLN A 79 -0.77 -9.61 -6.34
C GLN A 79 0.27 -9.19 -5.30
N SER A 80 0.00 -9.46 -4.02
CA SER A 80 0.93 -9.29 -2.90
C SER A 80 1.27 -10.64 -2.25
N ALA A 81 2.15 -10.61 -1.25
CA ALA A 81 2.50 -11.81 -0.47
C ALA A 81 1.29 -12.40 0.28
N GLN A 82 0.28 -11.58 0.59
CA GLN A 82 -0.96 -11.96 1.29
C GLN A 82 -2.11 -12.29 0.31
N GLY A 83 -1.80 -12.46 -0.98
CA GLY A 83 -2.77 -12.77 -2.03
C GLY A 83 -3.18 -11.55 -2.86
N GLU A 84 -4.36 -11.60 -3.46
CA GLU A 84 -4.84 -10.54 -4.34
C GLU A 84 -5.36 -9.33 -3.56
N LEU A 85 -4.85 -8.15 -3.90
CA LEU A 85 -5.21 -6.88 -3.29
C LEU A 85 -5.92 -6.01 -4.33
N GLU A 86 -7.22 -5.77 -4.13
CA GLU A 86 -7.96 -4.81 -4.94
C GLU A 86 -7.76 -3.41 -4.37
N LEU A 87 -7.08 -2.54 -5.12
CA LEU A 87 -6.73 -1.17 -4.74
C LEU A 87 -7.59 -0.15 -5.50
N ALA A 88 -8.04 0.89 -4.80
CA ALA A 88 -8.60 2.09 -5.40
C ALA A 88 -7.48 3.12 -5.67
N ILE A 89 -7.00 3.19 -6.91
CA ILE A 89 -5.91 4.08 -7.30
C ILE A 89 -6.48 5.47 -7.64
N PRO A 90 -6.01 6.53 -6.97
CA PRO A 90 -6.50 7.87 -7.21
C PRO A 90 -6.02 8.40 -8.57
N ARG A 91 -6.83 9.22 -9.23
CA ARG A 91 -6.55 9.75 -10.57
C ARG A 91 -6.66 11.26 -10.61
N ASP A 92 -5.90 11.86 -11.50
CA ASP A 92 -6.03 13.26 -11.89
C ASP A 92 -6.86 13.40 -13.18
N ARG A 93 -7.37 14.61 -13.43
CA ARG A 93 -8.25 14.89 -14.57
C ARG A 93 -7.48 14.96 -15.89
N GLN A 94 -6.23 15.41 -15.85
CA GLN A 94 -5.37 15.51 -17.02
C GLN A 94 -4.63 14.19 -17.35
N SER A 95 -4.76 13.16 -16.52
CA SER A 95 -4.06 11.87 -16.67
C SER A 95 -2.53 11.99 -16.69
N THR A 96 -1.98 13.02 -16.04
CA THR A 96 -0.53 13.27 -15.93
C THR A 96 0.08 12.64 -14.68
N PHE A 97 -0.73 12.16 -13.74
CA PHE A 97 -0.23 11.53 -12.52
C PHE A 97 0.44 10.18 -12.80
N GLU A 98 1.65 9.99 -12.27
CA GLU A 98 2.42 8.74 -12.36
C GLU A 98 2.78 8.26 -10.94
N PRO A 99 2.02 7.30 -10.37
CA PRO A 99 2.28 6.81 -9.02
C PRO A 99 3.62 6.06 -8.94
N VAL A 100 4.36 6.30 -7.87
CA VAL A 100 5.68 5.69 -7.63
C VAL A 100 5.55 4.39 -6.86
N LEU A 101 4.70 4.36 -5.83
CA LEU A 101 4.50 3.16 -5.01
C LEU A 101 3.90 1.99 -5.81
N VAL A 102 2.92 2.26 -6.67
CA VAL A 102 2.30 1.26 -7.55
C VAL A 102 2.26 1.79 -8.99
N PRO A 103 3.35 1.63 -9.75
CA PRO A 103 3.47 2.09 -11.13
C PRO A 103 2.32 1.65 -12.04
N LYS A 104 2.09 2.45 -13.09
CA LYS A 104 1.10 2.14 -14.13
C LYS A 104 1.37 0.74 -14.70
N HIS A 105 0.29 -0.02 -14.93
CA HIS A 105 0.33 -1.41 -15.44
C HIS A 105 1.00 -2.48 -14.56
N GLN A 106 1.71 -2.12 -13.49
CA GLN A 106 2.31 -3.12 -12.58
C GLN A 106 1.26 -3.91 -11.80
N ARG A 107 1.15 -5.22 -12.03
CA ARG A 107 0.14 -6.09 -11.36
C ARG A 107 0.68 -6.92 -10.20
N ARG A 108 1.96 -6.78 -9.85
CA ARG A 108 2.64 -7.54 -8.78
C ARG A 108 3.44 -6.60 -7.89
N LEU A 109 3.27 -6.70 -6.57
CA LEU A 109 4.15 -6.05 -5.60
C LEU A 109 5.41 -6.90 -5.41
N SER A 110 6.53 -6.24 -5.14
CA SER A 110 7.85 -6.87 -5.02
C SER A 110 7.86 -8.01 -3.97
N GLY A 111 8.67 -9.05 -4.24
CA GLY A 111 8.85 -10.22 -3.35
C GLY A 111 8.38 -11.56 -3.94
N LEU A 112 7.55 -11.55 -5.00
CA LEU A 112 7.25 -12.77 -5.77
C LEU A 112 8.38 -13.13 -6.75
N ASP A 113 9.03 -12.13 -7.34
CA ASP A 113 10.08 -12.32 -8.35
C ASP A 113 11.29 -13.06 -7.77
N GLU A 114 11.70 -12.73 -6.54
CA GLU A 114 12.78 -13.43 -5.83
C GLU A 114 12.46 -14.90 -5.60
N LYS A 115 11.20 -15.20 -5.25
CA LYS A 115 10.74 -16.58 -5.07
C LYS A 115 10.77 -17.32 -6.40
N ILE A 116 10.26 -16.71 -7.48
CA ILE A 116 10.31 -17.30 -8.83
C ILE A 116 11.75 -17.58 -9.25
N LEU A 117 12.67 -16.63 -9.03
CA LEU A 117 14.10 -16.82 -9.31
C LEU A 117 14.69 -17.96 -8.49
N ALA A 118 14.35 -18.08 -7.20
CA ALA A 118 14.78 -19.19 -6.36
C ALA A 118 14.24 -20.55 -6.83
N LEU A 119 12.99 -20.60 -7.31
CA LEU A 119 12.40 -21.81 -7.89
C LEU A 119 13.08 -22.23 -9.19
N TYR A 120 13.36 -21.26 -10.06
CA TYR A 120 14.09 -21.49 -11.31
C TYR A 120 15.53 -21.95 -11.03
N ALA A 121 16.21 -21.32 -10.08
CA ALA A 121 17.56 -21.70 -9.65
C ALA A 121 17.61 -23.12 -9.05
N ARG A 122 16.52 -23.59 -8.43
CA ARG A 122 16.38 -24.97 -7.94
C ARG A 122 15.96 -25.98 -9.03
N GLY A 123 15.85 -25.55 -10.29
CA GLY A 123 15.54 -26.43 -11.41
C GLY A 123 14.06 -26.78 -11.52
N MET A 124 13.15 -26.02 -10.90
CA MET A 124 11.72 -26.22 -11.12
C MET A 124 11.33 -25.72 -12.50
N SER A 125 10.51 -26.52 -13.21
CA SER A 125 9.97 -26.19 -14.53
C SER A 125 9.09 -24.93 -14.48
N THR A 126 9.03 -24.19 -15.59
CA THR A 126 8.19 -23.00 -15.76
C THR A 126 6.71 -23.32 -16.05
N ARG A 127 6.32 -24.60 -15.98
CA ARG A 127 4.99 -25.13 -16.27
C ARG A 127 4.53 -26.01 -15.14
#